data_AF-A0A3D4G0V6-F1
#
_entry.id   AF-A0A3D4G0V6-F1
#
_cell.length_a   1.000
_cell.length_b   1.000
_cell.length_c   1.000
_cell.angle_alpha   90.00
_cell.angle_beta   90.00
_cell.angle_gamma   90.00
#
_symmetry.space_group_name_H-M   'P 1'
#
loop_
_entity.id
_entity.type
_entity.pdbx_description
1 polymer ?
#
loop_
_entity_poly.entity_id
_entity_poly.type
_entity_poly.pdbx_seq_one_letter_code
_entity_poly.pdbx_strand_id
1 'polypeptide(L)'
;MTVGLAMVGLLVLQPALETLEAQSVAEESVVTQDSLAVAVPFGPGERMEYQVKLGVFSAGEAYIAVDGLDTVRGHPAYRLSMGLRGGILFAKVNDTYQSWLDTRRLVTLRFIRDVHEVRYKSFKEWMIYPEDRRWEQISADLAETMNTGEPL
;
A
#
# COMPACT_ATOMS: atom_id res chain seq x y z
N MET A 1 -39.87 72.19 42.66
CA MET A 1 -41.25 71.68 42.45
C MET A 1 -41.23 70.68 41.30
N THR A 2 -42.20 69.77 41.29
CA THR A 2 -42.27 68.55 40.46
C THR A 2 -42.67 68.82 38.99
N VAL A 3 -42.75 67.74 38.20
CA VAL A 3 -43.27 67.56 36.82
C VAL A 3 -42.17 67.57 35.73
N GLY A 4 -42.01 66.54 34.87
CA GLY A 4 -42.66 65.23 34.74
C GLY A 4 -43.19 64.95 33.32
N LEU A 5 -43.00 63.72 32.79
CA LEU A 5 -43.39 63.28 31.41
C LEU A 5 -42.61 64.04 30.29
N ALA A 6 -42.38 63.60 29.05
CA ALA A 6 -42.53 62.33 28.29
C ALA A 6 -41.57 62.44 27.05
N MET A 7 -41.35 61.51 26.11
CA MET A 7 -41.77 60.13 25.83
C MET A 7 -40.74 59.46 24.85
N VAL A 8 -40.78 58.13 24.73
CA VAL A 8 -40.48 57.28 23.55
C VAL A 8 -39.54 57.81 22.44
N GLY A 9 -38.30 57.28 22.45
CA GLY A 9 -37.84 56.26 21.49
C GLY A 9 -37.70 56.58 19.98
N LEU A 10 -36.48 56.39 19.46
CA LEU A 10 -36.27 55.76 18.16
C LEU A 10 -34.95 54.95 18.18
N LEU A 11 -35.05 53.63 17.99
CA LEU A 11 -33.90 52.74 17.85
C LEU A 11 -33.36 52.86 16.42
N VAL A 12 -32.18 53.47 16.25
CA VAL A 12 -31.44 53.40 14.98
C VAL A 12 -30.32 52.37 15.13
N LEU A 13 -30.51 51.25 14.44
CA LEU A 13 -29.56 50.15 14.36
C LEU A 13 -28.33 50.59 13.56
N GLN A 14 -27.15 50.58 14.18
CA GLN A 14 -25.88 50.59 13.45
C GLN A 14 -25.29 49.17 13.53
N PRO A 15 -24.97 48.52 12.40
CA PRO A 15 -24.19 47.31 12.45
C PRO A 15 -22.78 47.69 12.90
N ALA A 16 -22.40 47.26 14.10
CA ALA A 16 -20.99 47.18 14.45
C ALA A 16 -20.35 46.26 13.40
N LEU A 17 -19.39 46.81 12.66
CA LEU A 17 -18.64 46.05 11.67
C LEU A 17 -17.63 45.17 12.43
N GLU A 18 -18.15 44.11 13.07
CA GLU A 18 -17.33 43.11 13.74
C GLU A 18 -16.38 42.55 12.69
N THR A 19 -15.09 42.82 12.94
CA THR A 19 -14.02 42.33 12.09
C THR A 19 -14.09 40.82 12.19
N LEU A 20 -14.49 40.18 11.08
CA LEU A 20 -14.39 38.73 10.93
C LEU A 20 -12.92 38.37 11.05
N GLU A 21 -12.48 38.07 12.28
CA GLU A 21 -11.29 37.30 12.50
C GLU A 21 -11.48 36.02 11.71
N ALA A 22 -10.73 35.91 10.61
CA ALA A 22 -10.65 34.71 9.82
C ALA A 22 -9.97 33.66 10.71
N GLN A 23 -10.75 33.01 11.56
CA GLN A 23 -10.38 31.83 12.29
C GLN A 23 -10.13 30.75 11.26
N SER A 24 -8.88 30.73 10.79
CA SER A 24 -8.26 29.65 10.06
C SER A 24 -8.40 28.40 10.91
N VAL A 25 -9.53 27.71 10.74
CA VAL A 25 -9.67 26.32 11.14
C VAL A 25 -8.66 25.57 10.29
N ALA A 26 -7.45 25.41 10.85
CA ALA A 26 -6.53 24.43 10.36
C ALA A 26 -7.26 23.09 10.48
N GLU A 27 -7.57 22.49 9.34
CA GLU A 27 -8.08 21.13 9.28
C GLU A 27 -6.94 20.20 9.73
N GLU A 28 -6.78 20.09 11.05
CA GLU A 28 -5.98 19.04 11.66
C GLU A 28 -6.67 17.73 11.32
N SER A 29 -6.20 17.11 10.25
CA SER A 29 -6.76 15.90 9.69
C SER A 29 -6.53 14.78 10.70
N VAL A 30 -7.54 14.55 11.55
CA VAL A 30 -7.56 13.47 12.52
C VAL A 30 -7.44 12.16 11.75
N VAL A 31 -6.22 11.66 11.64
CA VAL A 31 -5.91 10.32 11.18
C VAL A 31 -6.58 9.38 12.17
N THR A 32 -7.80 8.97 11.84
CA THR A 32 -8.56 8.00 12.62
C THR A 32 -7.77 6.70 12.55
N GLN A 33 -6.97 6.44 13.59
CA GLN A 33 -6.31 5.17 13.77
C GLN A 33 -7.40 4.11 13.85
N ASP A 34 -7.49 3.26 12.82
CA ASP A 34 -8.32 2.07 12.88
C ASP A 34 -7.78 1.19 14.01
N SER A 35 -8.55 1.08 15.09
CA SER A 35 -8.18 0.32 16.29
C SER A 35 -8.02 -1.18 16.05
N LEU A 36 -8.42 -1.66 14.86
CA LEU A 36 -8.24 -3.04 14.41
C LEU A 36 -7.02 -3.23 13.48
N ALA A 37 -6.32 -2.16 13.09
CA ALA A 37 -5.14 -2.26 12.24
C ALA A 37 -3.90 -2.66 13.06
N VAL A 38 -3.16 -3.66 12.57
CA VAL A 38 -1.87 -4.04 13.15
C VAL A 38 -0.85 -2.92 12.93
N ALA A 39 -0.24 -2.43 14.01
CA ALA A 39 0.83 -1.46 13.93
C ALA A 39 2.07 -2.05 13.24
N VAL A 40 2.57 -1.36 12.22
CA VAL A 40 3.77 -1.77 11.45
C VAL A 40 4.89 -0.73 11.57
N PRO A 41 6.17 -1.16 11.58
CA PRO A 41 7.32 -0.26 11.65
C PRO A 41 7.79 0.24 10.27
N PHE A 42 7.01 0.01 9.21
CA PHE A 42 7.36 0.32 7.82
C PHE A 42 6.25 1.10 7.09
N GLY A 43 6.56 1.72 5.96
CA GLY A 43 5.57 2.45 5.16
C GLY A 43 5.92 2.63 3.68
N PRO A 44 4.97 3.17 2.87
CA PRO A 44 5.18 3.47 1.46
C PRO A 44 6.45 4.27 1.17
N GLY A 45 7.21 3.84 0.17
CA GLY A 45 8.50 4.42 -0.22
C GLY A 45 9.72 3.79 0.47
N GLU A 46 9.52 2.94 1.47
CA GLU A 46 10.61 2.21 2.13
C GLU A 46 11.20 1.13 1.24
N ARG A 47 12.54 1.02 1.25
CA ARG A 47 13.29 0.11 0.39
C ARG A 47 14.57 -0.37 1.07
N MET A 48 14.79 -1.67 1.03
CA MET A 48 15.99 -2.35 1.53
C MET A 48 16.73 -2.99 0.36
N GLU A 49 18.03 -2.71 0.26
CA GLU A 49 18.93 -3.24 -0.78
C GLU A 49 19.91 -4.25 -0.16
N TYR A 50 20.18 -5.34 -0.88
CA TYR A 50 20.97 -6.47 -0.39
C TYR A 50 21.99 -6.94 -1.44
N GLN A 51 23.22 -7.22 -1.01
CA GLN A 51 24.19 -7.94 -1.81
C GLN A 51 24.01 -9.45 -1.62
N VAL A 52 23.73 -10.17 -2.70
CA VAL A 52 23.67 -11.64 -2.73
C VAL A 52 25.09 -12.17 -2.86
N LYS A 53 25.49 -13.10 -1.99
CA LYS A 53 26.82 -13.71 -2.00
C LYS A 53 26.73 -15.24 -2.06
N LEU A 54 27.67 -15.85 -2.77
CA LEU A 54 27.92 -17.28 -2.75
C LEU A 54 29.32 -17.53 -2.18
N GLY A 55 29.38 -17.88 -0.89
CA GLY A 55 30.63 -17.89 -0.13
C GLY A 55 31.26 -16.50 -0.09
N VAL A 56 32.51 -16.38 -0.55
CA VAL A 56 33.23 -15.10 -0.62
C VAL A 56 32.91 -14.28 -1.88
N PHE A 57 32.26 -14.88 -2.89
CA PHE A 57 31.98 -14.21 -4.16
C PHE A 57 30.65 -13.45 -4.11
N SER A 58 30.61 -12.26 -4.70
CA SER A 58 29.33 -11.62 -5.01
C SER A 58 28.65 -12.39 -6.15
N ALA A 59 27.36 -12.70 -5.97
CA ALA A 59 26.55 -13.44 -6.91
C ALA A 59 25.38 -12.60 -7.47
N GLY A 60 25.12 -11.40 -6.93
CA GLY A 60 24.06 -10.54 -7.40
C GLY A 60 23.59 -9.51 -6.38
N GLU A 61 22.45 -8.91 -6.67
CA GLU A 61 21.75 -7.88 -5.90
C GLU A 61 20.29 -8.31 -5.71
N ALA A 62 19.71 -7.96 -4.58
CA ALA A 62 18.29 -8.15 -4.31
C ALA A 62 17.72 -6.94 -3.56
N TYR A 63 16.43 -6.71 -3.67
CA TYR A 63 15.74 -5.65 -2.94
C TYR A 63 14.40 -6.12 -2.40
N ILE A 64 13.93 -5.47 -1.34
CA ILE A 64 12.55 -5.54 -0.84
C ILE A 64 12.06 -4.10 -0.69
N ALA A 65 10.86 -3.79 -1.20
CA ALA A 65 10.30 -2.45 -1.17
C ALA A 65 8.79 -2.45 -0.85
N VAL A 66 8.35 -1.37 -0.20
CA VAL A 66 6.93 -1.02 -0.02
C VAL A 66 6.61 0.05 -1.06
N ASP A 67 6.25 -0.37 -2.27
CA ASP A 67 6.09 0.51 -3.44
C ASP A 67 5.03 1.60 -3.26
N GLY A 68 4.00 1.34 -2.46
CA GLY A 68 2.86 2.24 -2.32
C GLY A 68 1.65 1.63 -1.63
N LEU A 69 0.56 2.40 -1.61
CA LEU A 69 -0.78 1.91 -1.31
C LEU A 69 -1.53 1.60 -2.62
N ASP A 70 -2.47 0.66 -2.51
CA ASP A 70 -3.28 0.14 -3.59
C ASP A 70 -4.63 -0.36 -3.03
N THR A 71 -5.53 -0.87 -3.87
CA THR A 71 -6.82 -1.45 -3.43
C THR A 71 -7.10 -2.77 -4.13
N VAL A 72 -7.26 -3.84 -3.36
CA VAL A 72 -7.59 -5.19 -3.87
C VAL A 72 -8.95 -5.60 -3.36
N ARG A 73 -9.92 -5.79 -4.27
CA ARG A 73 -11.30 -6.18 -3.94
C ARG A 73 -11.92 -5.30 -2.82
N GLY A 74 -11.74 -3.98 -2.91
CA GLY A 74 -12.21 -3.01 -1.91
C GLY A 74 -11.39 -2.92 -0.62
N HIS A 75 -10.34 -3.72 -0.44
CA HIS A 75 -9.47 -3.67 0.73
C HIS A 75 -8.23 -2.82 0.45
N PRO A 76 -7.88 -1.84 1.31
CA PRO A 76 -6.64 -1.08 1.18
C PRO A 76 -5.43 -1.98 1.47
N ALA A 77 -4.48 -2.03 0.52
CA ALA A 77 -3.32 -2.91 0.58
C ALA A 77 -2.01 -2.14 0.36
N TYR A 78 -0.95 -2.54 1.06
CA TYR A 78 0.41 -2.19 0.66
C TYR A 78 0.76 -2.98 -0.59
N ARG A 79 1.24 -2.31 -1.64
CA ARG A 79 1.89 -2.98 -2.78
C ARG A 79 3.36 -3.15 -2.43
N LEU A 80 3.79 -4.39 -2.32
CA LEU A 80 5.15 -4.79 -2.00
C LEU A 80 5.82 -5.36 -3.25
N SER A 81 7.11 -5.08 -3.43
CA SER A 81 7.93 -5.72 -4.46
C SER A 81 9.21 -6.31 -3.87
N MET A 82 9.65 -7.43 -4.41
CA MET A 82 10.95 -8.02 -4.16
C MET A 82 11.58 -8.39 -5.51
N GLY A 83 12.82 -7.98 -5.74
CA GLY A 83 13.56 -8.36 -6.94
C GLY A 83 14.87 -9.05 -6.59
N LEU A 84 15.29 -9.97 -7.46
CA LEU A 84 16.55 -10.69 -7.36
C LEU A 84 17.23 -10.72 -8.73
N ARG A 85 18.40 -10.11 -8.85
CA ARG A 85 19.20 -10.11 -10.08
C ARG A 85 20.60 -10.61 -9.79
N GLY A 86 21.02 -11.67 -10.46
CA GLY A 86 22.33 -12.26 -10.20
C GLY A 86 22.74 -13.34 -11.18
N GLY A 87 23.85 -13.98 -10.89
CA GLY A 87 24.36 -15.12 -11.64
C GLY A 87 25.78 -15.51 -11.24
N ILE A 88 26.10 -16.77 -11.49
CA ILE A 88 27.45 -17.33 -11.39
C ILE A 88 27.73 -18.18 -12.62
N LEU A 89 28.87 -17.94 -13.27
CA LEU A 89 29.28 -18.63 -14.50
C LEU A 89 28.18 -18.59 -15.59
N PHE A 90 27.50 -19.71 -15.83
CA PHE A 90 26.44 -19.87 -16.82
C PHE A 90 25.01 -19.76 -16.24
N ALA A 91 24.88 -19.70 -14.91
CA ALA A 91 23.59 -19.48 -14.25
C ALA A 91 23.33 -17.98 -14.10
N LYS A 92 22.11 -17.53 -14.42
CA LYS A 92 21.62 -16.15 -14.29
C LYS A 92 20.18 -16.17 -13.81
N VAL A 93 19.83 -15.19 -12.96
CA VAL A 93 18.53 -14.99 -12.33
C VAL A 93 18.14 -13.52 -12.50
N ASN A 94 16.88 -13.25 -12.84
CA ASN A 94 16.31 -11.89 -12.88
C ASN A 94 14.82 -11.98 -12.53
N ASP A 95 14.55 -12.23 -11.26
CA ASP A 95 13.22 -12.53 -10.76
C ASP A 95 12.60 -11.30 -10.12
N THR A 96 11.28 -11.19 -10.20
CA THR A 96 10.47 -10.18 -9.53
C THR A 96 9.22 -10.83 -8.94
N TYR A 97 8.95 -10.50 -7.69
CA TYR A 97 7.80 -10.95 -6.93
C TYR A 97 7.04 -9.71 -6.45
N GLN A 98 5.71 -9.72 -6.56
CA GLN A 98 4.88 -8.64 -6.07
C GLN A 98 3.76 -9.19 -5.19
N SER A 99 3.45 -8.48 -4.10
CA SER A 99 2.43 -8.88 -3.14
C SER A 99 1.57 -7.69 -2.76
N TRP A 100 0.26 -7.90 -2.62
CA TRP A 100 -0.67 -6.91 -2.08
C TRP A 100 -1.09 -7.35 -0.68
N LEU A 101 -0.56 -6.68 0.34
CA LEU A 101 -0.73 -7.01 1.74
C LEU A 101 -1.81 -6.11 2.37
N ASP A 102 -2.90 -6.68 2.88
CA ASP A 102 -3.97 -5.96 3.58
C ASP A 102 -3.39 -5.06 4.70
N THR A 103 -3.65 -3.75 4.62
CA THR A 103 -3.06 -2.74 5.53
C THR A 103 -3.49 -2.89 6.99
N ARG A 104 -4.60 -3.58 7.26
CA ARG A 104 -5.16 -3.74 8.62
C ARG A 104 -4.78 -5.09 9.22
N ARG A 105 -4.91 -6.16 8.43
CA ARG A 105 -4.78 -7.56 8.87
C ARG A 105 -3.44 -8.20 8.52
N LEU A 106 -2.62 -7.55 7.68
CA LEU A 106 -1.34 -8.07 7.16
C LEU A 106 -1.47 -9.46 6.51
N VAL A 107 -2.55 -9.68 5.75
CA VAL A 107 -2.78 -10.89 4.95
C VAL A 107 -2.63 -10.59 3.46
N THR A 108 -2.02 -11.49 2.70
CA THR A 108 -1.87 -11.31 1.25
C THR A 108 -3.21 -11.49 0.54
N LEU A 109 -3.55 -10.55 -0.35
CA LEU A 109 -4.78 -10.53 -1.14
C LEU A 109 -4.56 -10.85 -2.63
N ARG A 110 -3.36 -10.55 -3.16
CA ARG A 110 -2.91 -10.83 -4.52
C ARG A 110 -1.40 -11.07 -4.51
N PHE A 111 -0.91 -11.99 -5.33
CA PHE A 111 0.51 -12.30 -5.47
C PHE A 111 0.87 -12.52 -6.95
N ILE A 112 2.02 -12.01 -7.37
CA ILE A 112 2.59 -12.20 -8.71
C ILE A 112 4.02 -12.73 -8.58
N ARG A 113 4.34 -13.74 -9.40
CA ARG A 113 5.68 -14.28 -9.61
C ARG A 113 6.04 -14.09 -11.09
N ASP A 114 7.12 -13.36 -11.36
CA ASP A 114 7.76 -13.25 -12.67
C ASP A 114 9.22 -13.71 -12.54
N VAL A 115 9.52 -14.89 -13.08
CA VAL A 115 10.82 -15.56 -12.90
C VAL A 115 11.53 -15.75 -14.22
N HIS A 116 12.83 -15.45 -14.25
CA HIS A 116 13.69 -15.50 -15.42
C HIS A 116 15.05 -16.10 -15.06
N GLU A 117 15.15 -17.43 -15.08
CA GLU A 117 16.30 -18.20 -14.62
C GLU A 117 16.92 -19.04 -15.75
N VAL A 118 18.07 -18.62 -16.28
CA VAL A 118 18.86 -19.33 -17.31
C VAL A 118 18.07 -19.62 -18.61
N ARG A 119 17.24 -20.67 -18.61
CA ARG A 119 16.35 -21.11 -19.71
C ARG A 119 14.88 -21.21 -19.28
N TYR A 120 14.59 -21.15 -17.98
CA TYR A 120 13.25 -21.17 -17.42
C TYR A 120 12.69 -19.74 -17.38
N LYS A 121 11.41 -19.62 -17.74
CA LYS A 121 10.62 -18.41 -17.63
C LYS A 121 9.24 -18.78 -17.11
N SER A 122 8.70 -18.01 -16.17
CA SER A 122 7.35 -18.26 -15.65
C SER A 122 6.75 -17.01 -15.03
N PHE A 123 5.70 -16.50 -15.67
CA PHE A 123 4.74 -15.60 -15.07
C PHE A 123 3.56 -16.37 -14.46
N LYS A 124 3.22 -16.07 -13.20
CA LYS A 124 2.02 -16.56 -12.51
C LYS A 124 1.41 -15.46 -11.64
N GLU A 125 0.09 -15.32 -11.69
CA GLU A 125 -0.67 -14.42 -10.84
C GLU A 125 -1.74 -15.20 -10.05
N TRP A 126 -1.84 -14.92 -8.76
CA TRP A 126 -2.87 -15.47 -7.89
C TRP A 126 -3.65 -14.38 -7.16
N MET A 127 -4.97 -14.56 -7.10
CA MET A 127 -5.86 -13.88 -6.18
C MET A 127 -6.05 -14.76 -4.94
N ILE A 128 -5.86 -14.19 -3.75
CA ILE A 128 -5.91 -14.93 -2.48
C ILE A 128 -7.10 -14.42 -1.67
N TYR A 129 -7.86 -15.36 -1.11
CA TYR A 129 -9.07 -15.12 -0.31
C TYR A 129 -8.86 -15.74 1.07
N PRO A 130 -8.20 -15.03 2.01
CA PRO A 130 -7.86 -15.56 3.34
C PRO A 130 -9.07 -16.06 4.13
N GLU A 131 -10.21 -15.36 4.00
CA GLU A 131 -11.52 -15.71 4.56
C GLU A 131 -11.99 -17.12 4.18
N ASP A 132 -11.82 -17.48 2.91
CA ASP A 132 -12.28 -18.74 2.32
C ASP A 132 -11.18 -19.83 2.36
N ARG A 133 -9.96 -19.49 2.81
CA ARG A 133 -8.75 -20.32 2.75
C ARG A 133 -8.42 -20.85 1.34
N ARG A 134 -8.76 -20.08 0.31
CA ARG A 134 -8.57 -20.46 -1.10
C ARG A 134 -7.75 -19.41 -1.87
N TRP A 135 -7.24 -19.83 -3.01
CA TRP A 135 -6.62 -18.96 -4.00
C TRP A 135 -7.10 -19.37 -5.39
N GLU A 136 -7.08 -18.40 -6.31
CA GLU A 136 -7.39 -18.60 -7.73
C GLU A 136 -6.18 -18.15 -8.53
N GLN A 137 -5.71 -18.95 -9.47
CA GLN A 137 -4.69 -18.52 -10.42
C GLN A 137 -5.38 -17.77 -11.56
N ILE A 138 -5.14 -16.46 -11.68
CA ILE A 138 -5.76 -15.61 -12.70
C ILE A 138 -5.05 -15.78 -14.04
N SER A 139 -3.72 -15.92 -14.03
CA SER A 139 -2.92 -16.12 -15.23
C SER A 139 -1.72 -17.03 -14.99
N ALA A 140 -1.36 -17.75 -16.04
CA ALA A 140 -0.12 -18.50 -16.18
C ALA A 140 0.41 -18.25 -17.59
N ASP A 141 1.72 -18.19 -17.77
CA ASP A 141 2.29 -18.32 -19.11
C ASP A 141 1.91 -19.67 -19.73
N LEU A 142 1.44 -19.64 -20.98
CA LEU A 142 1.05 -20.82 -21.76
C LEU A 142 2.19 -21.84 -21.98
N ALA A 143 3.42 -21.52 -21.59
CA ALA A 143 4.57 -22.42 -21.69
C ALA A 143 4.51 -23.60 -20.70
N GLU A 144 3.74 -23.49 -19.60
CA GLU A 144 3.73 -24.52 -18.55
C GLU A 144 2.66 -25.61 -18.74
N THR A 145 1.66 -25.37 -19.59
CA THR A 145 0.58 -26.35 -19.90
C THR A 145 1.06 -27.60 -20.63
N MET A 146 2.31 -27.61 -21.10
CA MET A 146 2.93 -28.71 -21.84
C MET A 146 3.84 -29.61 -20.98
N ASN A 147 3.98 -29.37 -19.67
CA ASN A 147 4.91 -30.12 -18.81
C ASN A 147 4.39 -30.42 -17.38
N THR A 148 3.13 -30.82 -17.25
CA THR A 148 2.63 -31.48 -16.02
C THR A 148 2.08 -32.86 -16.40
N GLY A 149 2.96 -33.87 -16.34
CA GLY A 149 2.67 -35.24 -16.75
C GLY A 149 2.41 -36.23 -15.59
N GLU A 150 2.50 -35.79 -14.34
CA GLU A 150 2.31 -36.66 -13.16
C GLU A 150 1.45 -35.97 -12.08
N PRO A 151 0.50 -36.69 -11.45
CA PRO A 151 -0.25 -36.22 -10.29
C PRO A 151 0.54 -36.38 -8.99
N LEU A 152 0.13 -35.65 -7.94
CA LEU A 152 0.58 -35.79 -6.55
C LEU A 152 -0.01 -37.03 -5.87
#